data_AF-A0A2Z4IFK5-F1
#
_entry.id   AF-A0A2Z4IFK5-F1
#
_cell.length_a   1.000
_cell.length_b   1.000
_cell.length_c   1.000
_cell.angle_alpha   90.00
_cell.angle_beta   90.00
_cell.angle_gamma   90.00
#
_symmetry.space_group_name_H-M   'P 1'
#
loop_
_entity.id
_entity.type
_entity.pdbx_description
1 polymer ?
#
loop_
_entity_poly.entity_id
_entity_poly.type
_entity_poly.pdbx_seq_one_letter_code
_entity_poly.pdbx_strand_id
1 'polypeptide(L)' 'MRQDYERLEKEKQTILLYLLEKGKISRKEAGNLMGLKNTKIYEILAKMVVQNLIKKQDKGRATPTNYKAFSPSFPNVTTL' A
#
# COMPACT_ATOMS: atom_id res chain seq x y z
N MET A 1 13.70 14.58 12.57
CA MET A 1 12.73 13.82 13.37
C MET A 1 11.28 14.15 13.01
N ARG A 2 10.69 15.32 13.37
CA ARG A 2 9.24 15.57 13.10
C ARG A 2 8.86 15.59 11.61
N GLN A 3 9.69 16.23 10.77
CA GLN A 3 9.44 16.32 9.33
C GLN A 3 9.47 14.95 8.63
N ASP A 4 10.31 14.02 9.10
CA ASP A 4 10.42 12.67 8.51
C ASP A 4 9.15 11.85 8.73
N TYR A 5 8.53 11.99 9.91
CA TYR A 5 7.25 11.35 10.23
C TYR A 5 6.10 11.92 9.39
N GLU A 6 6.00 13.26 9.32
CA GLU A 6 4.95 13.92 8.53
C GLU A 6 5.05 13.55 7.04
N ARG A 7 6.27 13.44 6.50
CA ARG A 7 6.50 12.98 5.13
C ARG A 7 6.06 11.53 4.91
N LEU A 8 6.46 10.62 5.80
CA LEU A 8 6.08 9.22 5.70
C LEU A 8 4.55 9.05 5.72
N GLU A 9 3.84 9.85 6.50
CA GLU A 9 2.39 9.76 6.58
C GLU A 9 1.71 10.27 5.29
N LYS A 10 2.22 11.35 4.68
CA LYS A 10 1.77 11.81 3.36
C LYS A 10 2.01 10.78 2.25
N GLU A 11 3.14 10.09 2.28
CA GLU A 11 3.48 9.02 1.33
C GLU A 11 2.49 7.86 1.44
N LYS A 12 2.14 7.43 2.66
CA LYS A 12 1.11 6.40 2.89
C LYS A 12 -0.28 6.85 2.43
N GLN A 13 -0.68 8.08 2.74
CA GLN A 13 -1.98 8.63 2.34
C GLN A 13 -2.12 8.66 0.82
N THR A 14 -1.07 9.07 0.11
CA THR A 14 -1.02 9.06 -1.36
C THR A 14 -1.26 7.66 -1.93
N ILE A 15 -0.63 6.63 -1.36
CA ILE A 15 -0.83 5.24 -1.78
C ILE A 15 -2.27 4.78 -1.51
N LEU A 16 -2.83 5.11 -0.34
CA LEU A 16 -4.20 4.72 0.03
C LEU A 16 -5.24 5.37 -0.90
N LEU A 17 -5.09 6.66 -1.20
CA LEU A 17 -5.96 7.36 -2.16
C LEU A 17 -5.90 6.71 -3.55
N TYR A 18 -4.69 6.42 -4.04
CA TYR A 18 -4.53 5.72 -5.32
C TYR A 18 -5.22 4.35 -5.32
N LEU A 19 -5.13 3.62 -4.21
CA LEU A 19 -5.78 2.31 -4.07
C LEU A 19 -7.30 2.39 -4.03
N LEU A 20 -7.89 3.47 -3.50
CA LEU A 20 -9.33 3.70 -3.54
C LEU A 20 -9.82 3.87 -5.00
N GLU A 21 -9.04 4.55 -5.84
CA GLU A 21 -9.42 4.81 -7.23
C GLU A 21 -9.11 3.64 -8.18
N LYS A 22 -7.94 2.99 -8.02
CA LYS A 22 -7.41 2.00 -8.97
C LYS A 22 -7.49 0.55 -8.45
N GLY A 23 -7.77 0.36 -7.17
CA GLY A 23 -7.95 -0.95 -6.53
C GLY A 23 -6.67 -1.76 -6.30
N LYS A 24 -5.56 -1.44 -6.98
CA LYS A 24 -4.25 -2.07 -6.79
C LYS A 24 -3.11 -1.13 -7.19
N ILE A 25 -1.92 -1.37 -6.66
CA ILE A 25 -0.69 -0.64 -7.03
C ILE A 25 0.52 -1.57 -7.04
N SER A 26 1.39 -1.43 -8.02
CA SER A 26 2.70 -2.09 -8.07
C SER A 26 3.80 -1.19 -7.47
N ARG A 27 4.96 -1.78 -7.18
CA ARG A 27 6.13 -1.01 -6.70
C ARG A 27 6.58 0.04 -7.72
N LYS A 28 6.50 -0.27 -9.03
CA LYS A 28 6.85 0.66 -10.11
C LYS A 28 5.89 1.83 -10.18
N GLU A 29 4.58 1.56 -10.09
CA GLU A 29 3.55 2.62 -10.08
C GLU A 29 3.69 3.53 -8.87
N ALA A 30 3.92 2.97 -7.68
CA ALA A 30 4.17 3.77 -6.47
C ALA A 30 5.43 4.64 -6.60
N GLY A 31 6.50 4.12 -7.21
CA GLY A 31 7.71 4.90 -7.52
C GLY A 31 7.45 6.07 -8.45
N ASN A 32 6.68 5.85 -9.51
CA ASN A 32 6.30 6.91 -10.45
C ASN A 32 5.35 7.93 -9.81
N LEU A 33 4.41 7.48 -8.98
CA LEU A 33 3.42 8.32 -8.30
C LEU A 33 4.07 9.33 -7.35
N MET A 34 5.13 8.92 -6.64
CA MET A 34 5.77 9.75 -5.60
C MET A 34 7.14 10.29 -6.00
N GLY A 35 7.68 9.90 -7.17
CA GLY A 35 9.02 10.29 -7.60
C GLY A 35 10.15 9.75 -6.71
N LEU A 36 9.95 8.58 -6.07
CA LEU A 36 10.91 8.00 -5.13
C LEU A 36 11.63 6.78 -5.70
N LYS A 37 12.86 6.55 -5.20
CA LYS A 37 13.66 5.37 -5.54
C LYS A 37 12.96 4.07 -5.10
N ASN A 38 13.18 3.01 -5.88
CA ASN A 38 12.56 1.71 -5.68
C ASN A 38 12.75 1.13 -4.26
N THR A 39 13.94 1.27 -3.68
CA THR A 39 14.23 0.83 -2.30
C THR A 39 13.35 1.56 -1.28
N LYS A 40 13.12 2.86 -1.46
CA LYS A 40 12.31 3.64 -0.52
C LYS A 40 10.83 3.24 -0.61
N ILE A 41 10.34 3.04 -1.82
CA ILE A 41 8.99 2.53 -2.06
C ILE A 41 8.79 1.16 -1.40
N TYR A 42 9.78 0.27 -1.51
CA TYR A 42 9.74 -1.03 -0.85
C TYR A 42 9.59 -0.90 0.66
N GLU A 43 10.37 -0.03 1.31
CA GLU A 43 10.25 0.22 2.76
C GLU A 43 8.85 0.72 3.15
N ILE A 44 8.29 1.68 2.40
CA ILE A 44 6.97 2.24 2.67
C ILE A 44 5.90 1.16 2.55
N LEU A 45 5.88 0.42 1.44
CA LEU A 45 4.91 -0.64 1.21
C LEU A 45 5.05 -1.77 2.24
N ALA A 46 6.28 -2.15 2.61
CA ALA A 46 6.52 -3.15 3.65
C ALA A 46 5.98 -2.69 5.02
N LYS A 47 6.21 -1.43 5.40
CA LYS A 47 5.64 -0.85 6.62
C LYS A 47 4.12 -0.84 6.57
N MET A 48 3.50 -0.45 5.46
CA MET A 48 2.05 -0.46 5.30
C MET A 48 1.45 -1.88 5.39
N VAL A 49 2.16 -2.90 4.91
CA VAL A 49 1.78 -4.31 5.08
C VAL A 49 1.84 -4.71 6.56
N VAL A 50 2.93 -4.40 7.26
CA VAL A 50 3.07 -4.66 8.71
C VAL A 50 1.98 -3.94 9.51
N GLN A 51 1.57 -2.76 9.07
CA GLN A 51 0.48 -1.97 9.66
C GLN A 51 -0.93 -2.44 9.25
N ASN A 52 -1.07 -3.51 8.45
CA ASN A 52 -2.34 -3.99 7.92
C ASN A 52 -3.15 -2.94 7.13
N LEU A 53 -2.50 -1.92 6.57
CA LEU A 53 -3.15 -0.92 5.71
C LEU A 53 -3.36 -1.45 4.28
N ILE A 54 -2.44 -2.30 3.83
CA ILE A 54 -2.47 -2.92 2.52
C ILE A 54 -2.09 -4.40 2.64
N LYS A 55 -2.52 -5.21 1.66
CA LYS A 55 -2.10 -6.60 1.52
C LYS A 55 -1.28 -6.77 0.25
N LYS A 56 -0.20 -7.56 0.35
CA LYS A 56 0.56 -8.03 -0.80
C LYS A 56 -0.29 -9.07 -1.55
N GLN A 57 -0.42 -8.90 -2.86
CA GLN A 57 -0.98 -9.91 -3.74
C GLN A 57 0.18 -10.64 -4.43
N ASP A 58 0.56 -11.78 -3.86
CA ASP A 58 1.56 -12.64 -4.49
C ASP A 58 0.91 -13.45 -5.62
N LYS A 59 1.48 -13.35 -6.83
CA LYS A 59 1.08 -14.11 -8.03
C LYS A 59 2.25 -14.91 -8.63
N GLY A 60 3.18 -15.36 -7.80
CA GLY A 60 4.33 -16.17 -8.22
C GLY A 60 5.50 -15.34 -8.79
N ARG A 61 6.57 -16.04 -9.22
CA ARG A 61 7.87 -15.43 -9.61
C ARG A 61 7.83 -14.64 -10.92
N ALA A 62 6.86 -14.88 -11.79
CA ALA A 62 6.78 -14.28 -13.12
C ALA A 62 6.00 -12.96 -13.17
N THR A 63 5.29 -12.60 -12.10
CA THR A 63 4.41 -11.41 -12.09
C THR A 63 4.94 -10.34 -11.15
N PRO A 64 4.89 -9.05 -11.53
CA PRO A 64 5.18 -7.95 -10.62
C PRO A 64 4.29 -8.03 -9.37
N THR A 65 4.91 -7.93 -8.19
CA THR A 65 4.17 -7.85 -6.92
C THR A 65 3.26 -6.63 -6.93
N ASN A 66 1.97 -6.87 -6.69
CA ASN A 66 0.97 -5.83 -6.52
C ASN A 66 0.48 -5.79 -5.08
N TYR A 67 -0.06 -4.65 -4.68
CA TYR A 67 -0.63 -4.41 -3.36
C TYR A 67 -2.07 -3.92 -3.52
N LYS A 68 -2.94 -4.26 -2.58
CA LYS A 68 -4.31 -3.75 -2.50
C LYS A 68 -4.60 -3.18 -1.12
N ALA A 69 -5.54 -2.25 -1.02
CA ALA A 69 -6.02 -1.79 0.28
C ALA A 69 -6.52 -2.99 1.10
N PHE A 70 -6.22 -2.97 2.39
CA PHE A 70 -6.80 -3.94 3.30
C PHE A 70 -8.30 -3.61 3.43
N SER A 71 -9.15 -4.42 2.84
CA SER A 71 -10.56 -4.46 3.21
C SER A 71 -10.67 -5.49 4.33
N PRO A 72 -11.00 -5.09 5.57
CA PRO A 72 -11.50 -6.06 6.52
C PRO A 72 -12.78 -6.60 5.88
N SER A 73 -12.82 -7.91 5.60
CA SER A 73 -14.10 -8.59 5.56
C SER A 73 -14.71 -8.36 6.93
N PHE A 74 -15.61 -7.38 7.04
CA PHE A 74 -16.46 -7.28 8.21
C PHE A 74 -17.10 -8.67 8.33
N PRO A 75 -16.95 -9.37 9.48
CA PRO A 75 -17.71 -10.58 9.67
C PRO A 75 -19.17 -10.21 9.42
N ASN A 76 -19.84 -10.96 8.53
CA ASN A 76 -21.27 -10.80 8.31
C ASN A 76 -21.90 -10.76 9.69
N VAL A 77 -22.34 -9.58 10.13
CA VAL A 77 -23.27 -9.45 11.24
C VAL A 77 -24.53 -10.10 10.73
N THR A 78 -24.61 -11.41 10.95
CA THR A 78 -25.83 -12.18 10.81
C THR A 78 -26.73 -11.59 11.88
N THR A 79 -27.61 -10.70 11.47
CA THR A 79 -28.70 -10.21 12.31
C THR A 79 -29.50 -11.43 12.72
N LEU A 80 -29.48 -11.75 14.02
CA LEU A 80 -30.39 -12.72 14.64
C LEU A 80 -31.79 -12.11 14.71
#